data_AF-D3BGE8-F1
#
_entry.id   AF-D3BGE8-F1
#
_cell.length_a   1.000
_cell.length_b   1.000
_cell.length_c   1.000
_cell.angle_alpha   90.00
_cell.angle_beta   90.00
_cell.angle_gamma   90.00
#
_symmetry.space_group_name_H-M   'P 1'
#
loop_
_entity.id
_entity.type
_entity.pdbx_description
1 polymer ?
#
loop_
_entity_poly.entity_id
_entity_poly.type
_entity_poly.pdbx_seq_one_letter_code
_entity_poly.pdbx_strand_id
1 'polypeptide(L)'
;MKIAVVGGGISGMSSAYLLTKGGHQVTVFEKGDYLGGHTNTVDATFEGVGTVKADTGFLVYNEEHYPNLMRLFRELAIESADSDVSFAFSLNARGNSYANNGADQQAPVRNEVEWGSDGASTVFAQLGNLFRPKFWCMLRDMVRFHKEAPLTMLEPEKYKNITIAEYMATNNYSEAFKCYYLVPVMSALWSTSFAVIDHFPILTLVRFFANHDMLRIFGRPQWKTVKGGSYQYMERLAEYLENNGSEVRMSTAVTRVVRYDDHVEIVTADSPTPESFDAVVMACHPPETLNIVDSLTKKEHEVLSVFKYTPHTVYLHSDPILMPKRRNIWAAWNYLYDDRSSSEHAVCVTYWINRIQPWLDREKTPLYVTLNPIVQPQQHLVHKVIQYEHPLYTAENESNQEYVTSIQGIRRTYYCGAYYGFGFHEDGITSGLLAAQQIDPELKKIWEVDMKRYEEVPVANQKQNDNNNNNNNKQNSNSLLAFNKLASVAGLVFIGSMYYFKKDLQFLSPFINKIDKLLCCSYFLFKLF
;
A
#
# COMPACT_ATOMS: atom_id res chain seq x y z
N MET A 1 -3.17 -34.39 14.55
CA MET A 1 -3.53 -33.50 15.68
C MET A 1 -4.82 -32.76 15.36
N LYS A 2 -5.56 -32.35 16.39
CA LYS A 2 -6.66 -31.36 16.32
C LYS A 2 -6.10 -29.97 16.60
N ILE A 3 -6.28 -29.03 15.70
CA ILE A 3 -5.66 -27.70 15.79
C ILE A 3 -6.73 -26.62 15.62
N ALA A 4 -6.77 -25.67 16.54
CA ALA A 4 -7.60 -24.48 16.40
C ALA A 4 -6.85 -23.38 15.63
N VAL A 5 -7.54 -22.65 14.77
CA VAL A 5 -7.03 -21.44 14.12
C VAL A 5 -8.00 -20.30 14.43
N VAL A 6 -7.51 -19.26 15.12
CA VAL A 6 -8.33 -18.12 15.56
C VAL A 6 -8.09 -16.94 14.61
N GLY A 7 -9.05 -16.70 13.72
CA GLY A 7 -9.02 -15.69 12.67
C GLY A 7 -9.05 -16.30 11.26
N GLY A 8 -10.07 -15.95 10.48
CA GLY A 8 -10.31 -16.42 9.10
C GLY A 8 -9.73 -15.51 8.03
N GLY A 9 -8.74 -14.68 8.36
CA GLY A 9 -7.96 -13.90 7.38
C GLY A 9 -6.96 -14.79 6.60
N ILE A 10 -6.23 -14.21 5.64
CA ILE A 10 -5.27 -14.95 4.81
C ILE A 10 -4.25 -15.76 5.62
N SER A 11 -3.76 -15.23 6.74
CA SER A 11 -2.81 -15.93 7.62
C SER A 11 -3.39 -17.18 8.24
N GLY A 12 -4.62 -17.09 8.78
CA GLY A 12 -5.30 -18.23 9.37
C GLY A 12 -5.68 -19.26 8.32
N MET A 13 -6.27 -18.80 7.22
CA MET A 13 -6.70 -19.68 6.13
C MET A 13 -5.52 -20.39 5.45
N SER A 14 -4.37 -19.74 5.27
CA SER A 14 -3.17 -20.40 4.73
C SER A 14 -2.56 -21.40 5.69
N SER A 15 -2.55 -21.10 6.99
CA SER A 15 -2.12 -22.04 8.04
C SER A 15 -3.01 -23.27 8.06
N ALA A 16 -4.33 -23.06 8.11
CA ALA A 16 -5.34 -24.12 8.09
C ALA A 16 -5.23 -24.99 6.83
N TYR A 17 -5.02 -24.36 5.67
CA TYR A 17 -4.84 -25.07 4.39
C TYR A 17 -3.65 -26.03 4.44
N LEU A 18 -2.47 -25.54 4.86
CA LEU A 18 -1.26 -26.37 4.91
C LEU A 18 -1.35 -27.47 5.97
N LEU A 19 -1.89 -27.17 7.15
CA LEU A 19 -2.12 -28.16 8.22
C LEU A 19 -3.10 -29.26 7.76
N THR A 20 -4.22 -28.88 7.13
CA THR A 20 -5.19 -29.86 6.60
C THR A 20 -4.55 -30.72 5.51
N LYS A 21 -3.75 -30.11 4.62
CA LYS A 21 -2.99 -30.83 3.59
C LYS A 21 -1.96 -31.82 4.15
N GLY A 22 -1.44 -31.55 5.35
CA GLY A 22 -0.60 -32.48 6.12
C GLY A 22 -1.36 -33.58 6.86
N GLY A 23 -2.69 -33.60 6.80
CA GLY A 23 -3.53 -34.60 7.47
C GLY A 23 -3.93 -34.24 8.91
N HIS A 24 -3.80 -32.98 9.32
CA HIS A 24 -4.33 -32.50 10.59
C HIS A 24 -5.82 -32.17 10.49
N GLN A 25 -6.55 -32.31 11.61
CA GLN A 25 -7.93 -31.84 11.72
C GLN A 25 -7.90 -30.40 12.23
N VAL A 26 -8.37 -29.45 11.43
CA VAL A 26 -8.30 -28.02 11.76
C VAL A 26 -9.70 -27.47 11.97
N THR A 27 -9.89 -26.63 12.98
CA THR A 27 -11.10 -25.82 13.14
C THR A 27 -10.72 -24.34 13.08
N VAL A 28 -11.21 -23.64 12.06
CA VAL A 28 -11.04 -22.19 11.91
C VAL A 28 -12.20 -21.48 12.59
N PHE A 29 -11.90 -20.54 13.47
CA PHE A 29 -12.88 -19.67 14.13
C PHE A 29 -12.75 -18.25 13.60
N GLU A 30 -13.81 -17.74 12.99
CA GLU A 30 -13.89 -16.36 12.47
C GLU A 30 -15.01 -15.61 13.20
N LYS A 31 -14.69 -14.41 13.70
CA LYS A 31 -15.63 -13.58 14.45
C LYS A 31 -16.70 -12.94 13.56
N GLY A 32 -16.34 -12.61 12.32
CA GLY A 32 -17.21 -12.01 11.32
C GLY A 32 -18.10 -13.02 10.61
N ASP A 33 -19.02 -12.51 9.81
CA ASP A 33 -19.94 -13.29 8.97
C ASP A 33 -19.37 -13.66 7.60
N TYR A 34 -18.07 -13.38 7.37
CA TYR A 34 -17.35 -13.69 6.15
C TYR A 34 -15.89 -14.02 6.44
N LEU A 35 -15.24 -14.76 5.52
CA LEU A 35 -13.81 -15.06 5.57
C LEU A 35 -12.99 -14.01 4.83
N GLY A 36 -11.77 -13.82 5.30
CA GLY A 36 -10.75 -13.05 4.60
C GLY A 36 -10.30 -11.78 5.31
N GLY A 37 -11.07 -11.27 6.27
CA GLY A 37 -10.77 -10.01 6.97
C GLY A 37 -10.63 -8.86 5.97
N HIS A 38 -9.41 -8.34 5.78
CA HIS A 38 -9.17 -7.32 4.74
C HIS A 38 -9.35 -7.82 3.31
N THR A 39 -9.42 -9.13 3.07
CA THR A 39 -9.92 -9.67 1.79
C THR A 39 -11.43 -9.59 1.80
N ASN A 40 -11.93 -8.41 1.46
CA ASN A 40 -13.34 -8.09 1.56
C ASN A 40 -13.88 -7.72 0.17
N THR A 41 -14.88 -8.47 -0.27
CA THR A 41 -15.66 -8.19 -1.47
C THR A 41 -17.07 -7.80 -1.07
N VAL A 42 -17.53 -6.65 -1.53
CA VAL A 42 -18.82 -6.08 -1.15
C VAL A 42 -19.75 -6.02 -2.36
N ASP A 43 -21.02 -6.32 -2.11
CA ASP A 43 -22.10 -6.18 -3.09
C ASP A 43 -22.54 -4.71 -3.21
N ALA A 44 -22.60 -4.20 -4.44
CA ALA A 44 -23.15 -2.90 -4.79
C ALA A 44 -24.27 -3.07 -5.82
N THR A 45 -25.45 -2.50 -5.54
CA THR A 45 -26.65 -2.72 -6.38
C THR A 45 -26.98 -1.46 -7.17
N PHE A 46 -27.17 -1.63 -8.48
CA PHE A 46 -27.49 -0.56 -9.42
C PHE A 46 -28.80 -0.86 -10.15
N GLU A 47 -29.66 0.15 -10.24
CA GLU A 47 -30.92 0.05 -10.99
C GLU A 47 -30.66 -0.26 -12.47
N GLY A 48 -31.36 -1.25 -13.03
CA GLY A 48 -31.22 -1.66 -14.43
C GLY A 48 -29.95 -2.47 -14.76
N VAL A 49 -29.02 -2.63 -13.82
CA VAL A 49 -27.80 -3.45 -14.00
C VAL A 49 -27.81 -4.68 -13.09
N GLY A 50 -28.33 -4.53 -11.86
CA GLY A 50 -28.28 -5.56 -10.82
C GLY A 50 -27.13 -5.35 -9.84
N THR A 51 -26.78 -6.41 -9.13
CA THR A 51 -25.72 -6.39 -8.11
C THR A 51 -24.37 -6.77 -8.72
N VAL A 52 -23.35 -5.98 -8.43
CA VAL A 52 -21.95 -6.26 -8.77
C VAL A 52 -21.12 -6.43 -7.50
N LYS A 53 -20.08 -7.26 -7.57
CA LYS A 53 -19.14 -7.51 -6.49
C LYS A 53 -17.86 -6.70 -6.70
N ALA A 54 -17.43 -5.99 -5.66
CA ALA A 54 -16.26 -5.14 -5.70
C ALA A 54 -15.35 -5.41 -4.49
N ASP A 55 -14.07 -5.70 -4.74
CA ASP A 55 -13.08 -5.73 -3.66
C ASP A 55 -12.87 -4.34 -3.08
N THR A 56 -12.81 -4.25 -1.74
CA THR A 56 -12.67 -2.97 -1.02
C THR A 56 -11.49 -2.91 -0.05
N GLY A 57 -10.78 -4.03 0.17
CA GLY A 57 -9.63 -4.10 1.07
C GLY A 57 -8.37 -4.60 0.36
N PHE A 58 -8.24 -5.90 0.12
CA PHE A 58 -7.19 -6.45 -0.73
C PHE A 58 -7.55 -6.23 -2.21
N LEU A 59 -6.89 -5.23 -2.82
CA LEU A 59 -7.22 -4.76 -4.17
C LEU A 59 -6.27 -5.32 -5.24
N VAL A 60 -4.97 -5.32 -4.96
CA VAL A 60 -3.92 -5.57 -5.97
C VAL A 60 -2.73 -6.32 -5.40
N TYR A 61 -2.02 -7.01 -6.27
CA TYR A 61 -0.73 -7.67 -6.00
C TYR A 61 0.16 -7.63 -7.24
N ASN A 62 1.42 -8.03 -7.11
CA ASN A 62 2.31 -8.26 -8.24
C ASN A 62 2.96 -9.64 -8.13
N GLU A 63 3.16 -10.33 -9.24
CA GLU A 63 3.58 -11.73 -9.22
C GLU A 63 5.01 -11.93 -8.68
N GLU A 64 5.88 -10.93 -8.85
CA GLU A 64 7.30 -10.97 -8.45
C GLU A 64 7.47 -10.97 -6.91
N HIS A 65 6.66 -10.18 -6.19
CA HIS A 65 6.78 -10.00 -4.75
C HIS A 65 5.72 -10.74 -3.92
N TYR A 66 4.87 -11.55 -4.57
CA TYR A 66 3.82 -12.36 -3.94
C TYR A 66 3.94 -13.86 -4.26
N PRO A 67 5.13 -14.48 -4.12
CA PRO A 67 5.37 -15.84 -4.60
C PRO A 67 4.51 -16.91 -3.92
N ASN A 68 4.30 -16.82 -2.60
CA ASN A 68 3.47 -17.78 -1.88
C ASN A 68 1.99 -17.61 -2.27
N LEU A 69 1.49 -16.37 -2.37
CA LEU A 69 0.13 -16.12 -2.83
C LEU A 69 -0.08 -16.65 -4.25
N MET A 70 0.89 -16.44 -5.15
CA MET A 70 0.82 -16.94 -6.52
C MET A 70 0.82 -18.46 -6.57
N ARG A 71 1.57 -19.13 -5.70
CA ARG A 71 1.48 -20.58 -5.57
C ARG A 71 0.10 -21.02 -5.10
N LEU A 72 -0.46 -20.36 -4.10
CA LEU A 72 -1.81 -20.66 -3.61
C LEU A 72 -2.86 -20.50 -4.71
N PHE A 73 -2.81 -19.40 -5.46
CA PHE A 73 -3.71 -19.16 -6.58
C PHE A 73 -3.60 -20.22 -7.67
N ARG A 74 -2.40 -20.74 -7.96
CA ARG A 74 -2.25 -21.88 -8.88
C ARG A 74 -2.88 -23.16 -8.33
N GLU A 75 -2.69 -23.46 -7.06
CA GLU A 75 -3.26 -24.66 -6.43
C GLU A 75 -4.80 -24.59 -6.35
N LEU A 76 -5.38 -23.40 -6.23
CA LEU A 76 -6.82 -23.15 -6.18
C LEU A 76 -7.45 -22.77 -7.54
N ALA A 77 -6.67 -22.76 -8.63
CA ALA A 77 -7.11 -22.32 -9.95
C ALA A 77 -7.79 -20.93 -9.98
N ILE A 78 -7.18 -19.96 -9.27
CA ILE A 78 -7.64 -18.56 -9.23
C ILE A 78 -7.08 -17.78 -10.41
N GLU A 79 -7.96 -17.12 -11.15
CA GLU A 79 -7.57 -16.27 -12.28
C GLU A 79 -7.20 -14.86 -11.83
N SER A 80 -6.18 -14.31 -12.49
CA SER A 80 -5.73 -12.93 -12.31
C SER A 80 -6.21 -12.06 -13.48
N ALA A 81 -6.44 -10.78 -13.23
CA ALA A 81 -6.63 -9.75 -14.26
C ALA A 81 -5.60 -8.63 -14.09
N ASP A 82 -5.30 -7.91 -15.16
CA ASP A 82 -4.46 -6.72 -15.08
C ASP A 82 -5.17 -5.63 -14.28
N SER A 83 -4.42 -4.98 -13.38
CA SER A 83 -4.89 -3.87 -12.58
C SER A 83 -4.03 -2.62 -12.79
N ASP A 84 -4.68 -1.47 -12.70
CA ASP A 84 -4.03 -0.17 -12.68
C ASP A 84 -3.73 0.25 -11.24
N VAL A 85 -2.56 0.88 -11.03
CA VAL A 85 -2.13 1.45 -9.73
C VAL A 85 -1.60 2.89 -9.89
N SER A 86 -2.12 3.61 -10.89
CA SER A 86 -1.85 5.02 -11.10
C SER A 86 -2.24 5.84 -9.87
N PHE A 87 -1.56 6.97 -9.69
CA PHE A 87 -1.71 7.86 -8.56
C PHE A 87 -2.07 9.28 -9.01
N ALA A 88 -2.94 9.92 -8.25
CA ALA A 88 -3.29 11.32 -8.40
C ALA A 88 -3.20 12.05 -7.06
N PHE A 89 -2.75 13.30 -7.12
CA PHE A 89 -2.70 14.21 -5.99
C PHE A 89 -3.63 15.40 -6.25
N SER A 90 -4.45 15.74 -5.26
CA SER A 90 -5.32 16.92 -5.29
C SER A 90 -5.29 17.66 -3.96
N LEU A 91 -4.72 18.85 -3.97
CA LEU A 91 -4.65 19.78 -2.83
C LEU A 91 -5.57 20.97 -3.07
N ASN A 92 -6.47 21.23 -2.11
CA ASN A 92 -7.33 22.42 -2.06
C ASN A 92 -8.15 22.66 -3.34
N ALA A 93 -8.48 21.60 -4.09
CA ALA A 93 -9.18 21.71 -5.38
C ALA A 93 -10.70 21.98 -5.24
N ARG A 94 -11.24 21.90 -4.02
CA ARG A 94 -12.69 21.99 -3.75
C ARG A 94 -13.18 23.41 -3.44
N GLY A 95 -12.27 24.39 -3.42
CA GLY A 95 -12.59 25.80 -3.15
C GLY A 95 -13.14 26.03 -1.74
N ASN A 96 -13.92 27.10 -1.54
CA ASN A 96 -14.53 27.41 -0.24
C ASN A 96 -15.82 26.60 0.04
N SER A 97 -16.23 25.72 -0.88
CA SER A 97 -17.57 25.13 -0.93
C SER A 97 -17.92 24.25 0.29
N TYR A 98 -16.92 23.81 1.06
CA TYR A 98 -17.07 22.92 2.21
C TYR A 98 -16.49 23.49 3.52
N ALA A 99 -16.09 24.77 3.52
CA ALA A 99 -15.50 25.46 4.67
C ALA A 99 -16.47 25.70 5.85
N ASN A 100 -17.72 25.20 5.76
CA ASN A 100 -18.76 25.38 6.77
C ASN A 100 -18.76 24.29 7.85
N ASN A 101 -17.87 23.29 7.79
CA ASN A 101 -17.85 22.16 8.73
C ASN A 101 -16.79 22.31 9.85
N GLY A 102 -16.61 23.52 10.39
CA GLY A 102 -15.85 23.73 11.64
C GLY A 102 -14.33 23.86 11.50
N ALA A 103 -13.79 24.05 10.30
CA ALA A 103 -12.39 24.37 10.12
C ALA A 103 -12.08 25.84 10.43
N ASP A 104 -10.86 26.11 10.91
CA ASP A 104 -10.37 27.47 11.14
C ASP A 104 -10.35 28.24 9.81
N GLN A 105 -11.33 29.13 9.63
CA GLN A 105 -11.46 29.94 8.43
C GLN A 105 -10.32 30.96 8.25
N GLN A 106 -9.49 31.14 9.28
CA GLN A 106 -8.37 32.10 9.31
C GLN A 106 -7.02 31.45 8.99
N ALA A 107 -6.94 30.11 8.93
CA ALA A 107 -5.70 29.41 8.61
C ALA A 107 -5.24 29.70 7.16
N PRO A 108 -3.92 29.93 6.92
CA PRO A 108 -3.40 30.15 5.58
C PRO A 108 -3.59 28.91 4.71
N VAL A 109 -4.29 29.07 3.58
CA VAL A 109 -4.57 27.98 2.64
C VAL A 109 -3.56 27.97 1.51
N ARG A 110 -2.95 26.81 1.25
CA ARG A 110 -2.04 26.62 0.12
C ARG A 110 -2.80 26.74 -1.20
N ASN A 111 -2.11 27.18 -2.25
CA ASN A 111 -2.71 27.23 -3.57
C ASN A 111 -3.11 25.83 -4.07
N GLU A 112 -4.16 25.76 -4.88
CA GLU A 112 -4.59 24.52 -5.55
C GLU A 112 -3.43 23.88 -6.31
N VAL A 113 -3.20 22.58 -6.08
CA VAL A 113 -2.24 21.76 -6.81
C VAL A 113 -2.89 20.43 -7.16
N GLU A 114 -2.97 20.13 -8.47
CA GLU A 114 -3.38 18.84 -8.98
C GLU A 114 -2.38 18.29 -9.99
N TRP A 115 -2.05 17.01 -9.89
CA TRP A 115 -1.24 16.27 -10.86
C TRP A 115 -1.51 14.76 -10.75
N GLY A 116 -1.26 14.01 -11.83
CA GLY A 116 -1.40 12.55 -11.85
C GLY A 116 -0.24 11.85 -12.55
N SER A 117 -0.09 10.54 -12.33
CA SER A 117 1.09 9.74 -12.72
C SER A 117 1.03 9.07 -14.10
N ASP A 118 -0.09 9.17 -14.83
CA ASP A 118 -0.28 8.45 -16.13
C ASP A 118 0.60 8.96 -17.27
N GLY A 119 1.15 10.16 -17.15
CA GLY A 119 2.12 10.69 -18.08
C GLY A 119 2.21 12.21 -18.06
N ALA A 120 2.90 12.79 -19.04
CA ALA A 120 3.12 14.25 -19.11
C ALA A 120 1.80 15.05 -19.06
N SER A 121 0.76 14.56 -19.74
CA SER A 121 -0.54 15.24 -19.80
C SER A 121 -1.28 15.26 -18.47
N THR A 122 -1.00 14.32 -17.56
CA THR A 122 -1.58 14.28 -16.21
C THR A 122 -0.69 14.97 -15.19
N VAL A 123 0.64 14.91 -15.35
CA VAL A 123 1.60 15.65 -14.51
C VAL A 123 1.39 17.16 -14.64
N PHE A 124 1.17 17.65 -15.87
CA PHE A 124 0.92 19.06 -16.17
C PHE A 124 -0.55 19.36 -16.51
N ALA A 125 -1.48 18.54 -16.03
CA ALA A 125 -2.91 18.76 -16.23
C ALA A 125 -3.37 20.13 -15.70
N GLN A 126 -2.80 20.59 -14.57
CA GLN A 126 -2.88 21.98 -14.17
C GLN A 126 -1.75 22.77 -14.84
N LEU A 127 -2.04 23.48 -15.92
CA LEU A 127 -1.04 24.24 -16.69
C LEU A 127 -0.24 25.24 -15.85
N GLY A 128 -0.82 25.78 -14.77
CA GLY A 128 -0.11 26.63 -13.81
C GLY A 128 1.10 25.97 -13.15
N ASN A 129 1.15 24.63 -13.11
CA ASN A 129 2.32 23.87 -12.61
C ASN A 129 3.57 24.11 -13.46
N LEU A 130 3.43 24.43 -14.76
CA LEU A 130 4.56 24.75 -15.64
C LEU A 130 5.32 25.99 -15.17
N PHE A 131 4.62 26.94 -14.56
CA PHE A 131 5.18 28.20 -14.08
C PHE A 131 5.41 28.21 -12.56
N ARG A 132 5.28 27.05 -11.88
CA ARG A 132 5.38 26.93 -10.43
C ARG A 132 6.75 26.36 -10.06
N PRO A 133 7.71 27.17 -9.56
CA PRO A 133 9.07 26.69 -9.25
C PRO A 133 9.08 25.53 -8.25
N LYS A 134 8.21 25.60 -7.22
CA LYS A 134 8.05 24.53 -6.22
C LYS A 134 7.66 23.18 -6.85
N PHE A 135 6.86 23.18 -7.92
CA PHE A 135 6.45 21.96 -8.61
C PHE A 135 7.63 21.29 -9.34
N TRP A 136 8.49 22.08 -9.98
CA TRP A 136 9.70 21.58 -10.61
C TRP A 136 10.74 21.09 -9.59
N CYS A 137 10.86 21.77 -8.44
CA CYS A 137 11.67 21.26 -7.33
C CYS A 137 11.19 19.88 -6.87
N MET A 138 9.87 19.69 -6.73
CA MET A 138 9.28 18.38 -6.41
C MET A 138 9.67 17.33 -7.46
N LEU A 139 9.51 17.60 -8.75
CA LEU A 139 9.84 16.63 -9.81
C LEU A 139 11.32 16.25 -9.81
N ARG A 140 12.22 17.23 -9.68
CA ARG A 140 13.67 17.00 -9.59
C ARG A 140 14.00 16.12 -8.40
N ASP A 141 13.49 16.48 -7.24
CA ASP A 141 13.78 15.78 -5.98
C ASP A 141 13.14 14.40 -5.95
N MET A 142 11.99 14.20 -6.62
CA MET A 142 11.40 12.89 -6.84
C MET A 142 12.35 11.99 -7.64
N VAL A 143 12.86 12.44 -8.78
CA VAL A 143 13.84 11.67 -9.57
C VAL A 143 15.10 11.38 -8.74
N ARG A 144 15.59 12.39 -8.01
CA ARG A 144 16.75 12.24 -7.12
C ARG A 144 16.51 11.19 -6.04
N PHE A 145 15.37 11.23 -5.37
CA PHE A 145 15.00 10.28 -4.31
C PHE A 145 14.98 8.84 -4.82
N HIS A 146 14.37 8.58 -5.97
CA HIS A 146 14.32 7.22 -6.53
C HIS A 146 15.71 6.66 -6.90
N LYS A 147 16.69 7.54 -7.12
CA LYS A 147 18.09 7.15 -7.39
C LYS A 147 18.93 7.01 -6.12
N GLU A 148 18.78 7.93 -5.16
CA GLU A 148 19.63 8.00 -3.97
C GLU A 148 19.10 7.18 -2.80
N ALA A 149 17.78 7.15 -2.60
CA ALA A 149 17.17 6.43 -1.50
C ALA A 149 17.51 4.94 -1.47
N PRO A 150 17.56 4.18 -2.60
CA PRO A 150 17.98 2.78 -2.60
C PRO A 150 19.35 2.53 -1.96
N LEU A 151 20.26 3.52 -1.97
CA LEU A 151 21.60 3.41 -1.39
C LEU A 151 21.57 3.27 0.13
N THR A 152 20.49 3.71 0.80
CA THR A 152 20.36 3.54 2.26
C THR A 152 20.33 2.07 2.67
N MET A 153 19.84 1.19 1.79
CA MET A 153 19.79 -0.25 2.05
C MET A 153 21.17 -0.93 1.98
N LEU A 154 22.18 -0.27 1.42
CA LEU A 154 23.57 -0.77 1.38
C LEU A 154 24.32 -0.51 2.70
N GLU A 155 23.85 0.44 3.51
CA GLU A 155 24.42 0.78 4.82
C GLU A 155 23.33 0.74 5.92
N PRO A 156 22.64 -0.41 6.14
CA PRO A 156 21.45 -0.46 7.00
C PRO A 156 21.73 0.01 8.44
N GLU A 157 22.90 -0.31 9.00
CA GLU A 157 23.27 0.10 10.36
C GLU A 157 23.34 1.62 10.54
N LYS A 158 23.68 2.35 9.48
CA LYS A 158 23.73 3.82 9.48
C LYS A 158 22.35 4.44 9.37
N TYR A 159 21.45 3.83 8.60
CA TYR A 159 20.16 4.42 8.26
C TYR A 159 18.96 3.88 9.05
N LYS A 160 19.11 2.78 9.80
CA LYS A 160 18.01 2.13 10.55
C LYS A 160 17.31 3.05 11.57
N ASN A 161 18.04 4.01 12.14
CA ASN A 161 17.50 4.96 13.12
C ASN A 161 17.35 6.38 12.57
N ILE A 162 17.64 6.60 11.29
CA ILE A 162 17.48 7.92 10.67
C ILE A 162 16.04 8.08 10.24
N THR A 163 15.38 9.11 10.76
CA THR A 163 14.01 9.44 10.39
C THR A 163 13.94 10.03 8.99
N ILE A 164 12.75 9.99 8.38
CA ILE A 164 12.50 10.66 7.10
C ILE A 164 12.81 12.15 7.23
N ALA A 165 12.38 12.82 8.30
CA ALA A 165 12.66 14.24 8.51
C ALA A 165 14.16 14.55 8.50
N GLU A 166 14.96 13.78 9.26
CA GLU A 166 16.42 13.94 9.32
C GLU A 166 17.09 13.64 7.97
N TYR A 167 16.65 12.59 7.27
CA TYR A 167 17.17 12.24 5.96
C TYR A 167 16.89 13.35 4.94
N MET A 168 15.67 13.90 4.93
CA MET A 168 15.27 14.97 4.02
C MET A 168 16.06 16.24 4.29
N ALA A 169 16.23 16.61 5.57
CA ALA A 169 17.01 17.78 5.98
C ALA A 169 18.50 17.63 5.60
N THR A 170 19.11 16.50 5.95
CA THR A 170 20.53 16.23 5.71
C THR A 170 20.87 16.26 4.22
N ASN A 171 19.98 15.73 3.37
CA ASN A 171 20.18 15.63 1.92
C ASN A 171 19.55 16.79 1.14
N ASN A 172 19.07 17.84 1.82
CA ASN A 172 18.48 19.04 1.21
C ASN A 172 17.36 18.71 0.21
N TYR A 173 16.40 17.87 0.61
CA TYR A 173 15.15 17.66 -0.12
C TYR A 173 14.19 18.82 0.10
N SER A 174 13.48 19.24 -0.95
CA SER A 174 12.55 20.35 -0.88
C SER A 174 11.27 19.97 -0.15
N GLU A 175 10.69 20.95 0.57
CA GLU A 175 9.37 20.80 1.19
C GLU A 175 8.28 20.47 0.16
N ALA A 176 8.44 20.94 -1.09
CA ALA A 176 7.52 20.63 -2.17
C ALA A 176 7.54 19.13 -2.52
N PHE A 177 8.70 18.48 -2.53
CA PHE A 177 8.80 17.04 -2.73
C PHE A 177 8.10 16.28 -1.61
N LYS A 178 8.37 16.66 -0.36
CA LYS A 178 7.76 16.05 0.81
C LYS A 178 6.23 16.17 0.77
N CYS A 179 5.72 17.39 0.62
CA CYS A 179 4.29 17.69 0.69
C CYS A 179 3.47 17.27 -0.54
N TYR A 180 4.02 17.34 -1.75
CA TYR A 180 3.27 17.07 -2.98
C TYR A 180 3.45 15.67 -3.53
N TYR A 181 4.44 14.92 -3.05
CA TYR A 181 4.74 13.56 -3.51
C TYR A 181 4.88 12.58 -2.36
N LEU A 182 5.90 12.73 -1.51
CA LEU A 182 6.30 11.67 -0.61
C LEU A 182 5.22 11.36 0.43
N VAL A 183 4.75 12.37 1.14
CA VAL A 183 3.69 12.19 2.14
C VAL A 183 2.40 11.69 1.48
N PRO A 184 1.87 12.29 0.40
CA PRO A 184 0.69 11.78 -0.28
C PRO A 184 0.78 10.29 -0.66
N VAL A 185 1.93 9.85 -1.21
CA VAL A 185 2.16 8.45 -1.56
C VAL A 185 2.20 7.57 -0.32
N MET A 186 2.97 7.95 0.71
CA MET A 186 3.07 7.19 1.96
C MET A 186 1.72 7.09 2.69
N SER A 187 0.99 8.20 2.78
CA SER A 187 -0.34 8.24 3.35
C SER A 187 -1.30 7.33 2.60
N ALA A 188 -1.25 7.29 1.26
CA ALA A 188 -2.08 6.38 0.47
C ALA A 188 -1.76 4.89 0.70
N LEU A 189 -0.52 4.57 1.07
CA LEU A 189 -0.06 3.19 1.31
C LEU A 189 -0.34 2.70 2.73
N TRP A 190 -0.10 3.55 3.73
CA TRP A 190 -0.18 3.18 5.15
C TRP A 190 -1.31 3.86 5.92
N SER A 191 -2.20 4.59 5.23
CA SER A 191 -3.33 5.30 5.86
C SER A 191 -2.92 6.20 7.03
N THR A 192 -1.67 6.70 7.01
CA THR A 192 -0.99 7.36 8.13
C THR A 192 -0.77 8.85 7.88
N SER A 193 -0.91 9.68 8.92
CA SER A 193 -0.86 11.15 8.83
C SER A 193 0.56 11.72 8.64
N PHE A 194 0.63 13.00 8.22
CA PHE A 194 1.88 13.77 8.03
C PHE A 194 2.81 13.72 9.24
N ALA A 195 2.27 13.90 10.45
CA ALA A 195 3.06 14.02 11.68
C ALA A 195 3.78 12.71 12.04
N VAL A 196 3.18 11.56 11.70
CA VAL A 196 3.76 10.25 11.98
C VAL A 196 4.83 9.91 10.92
N ILE A 197 4.61 10.29 9.66
CA ILE A 197 5.54 10.03 8.55
C ILE A 197 6.92 10.62 8.81
N ASP A 198 7.01 11.81 9.42
CA ASP A 198 8.30 12.46 9.68
C ASP A 198 9.24 11.66 10.59
N HIS A 199 8.65 10.93 11.53
CA HIS A 199 9.37 10.13 12.52
C HIS A 199 9.63 8.69 12.04
N PHE A 200 9.10 8.33 10.86
CA PHE A 200 9.27 7.01 10.30
C PHE A 200 10.71 6.81 9.82
N PRO A 201 11.33 5.63 10.01
CA PRO A 201 12.70 5.41 9.55
C PRO A 201 12.79 5.38 8.02
N ILE A 202 13.81 6.04 7.48
CA ILE A 202 14.03 6.09 6.03
C ILE A 202 14.34 4.70 5.46
N LEU A 203 15.05 3.85 6.20
CA LEU A 203 15.40 2.51 5.75
C LEU A 203 14.15 1.65 5.54
N THR A 204 13.22 1.65 6.50
CA THR A 204 11.95 0.94 6.41
C THR A 204 11.14 1.41 5.18
N LEU A 205 11.09 2.73 4.94
CA LEU A 205 10.43 3.30 3.77
C LEU A 205 11.04 2.80 2.45
N VAL A 206 12.37 2.84 2.35
CA VAL A 206 13.05 2.45 1.10
C VAL A 206 12.90 0.96 0.84
N ARG A 207 13.03 0.11 1.85
CA ARG A 207 12.79 -1.33 1.75
C ARG A 207 11.37 -1.62 1.27
N PHE A 208 10.39 -0.91 1.83
CA PHE A 208 9.02 -1.00 1.35
C PHE A 208 8.91 -0.61 -0.12
N PHE A 209 9.45 0.54 -0.53
CA PHE A 209 9.32 1.00 -1.91
C PHE A 209 10.00 0.03 -2.88
N ALA A 210 11.10 -0.60 -2.46
CA ALA A 210 11.81 -1.58 -3.24
C ALA A 210 11.01 -2.88 -3.41
N ASN A 211 10.43 -3.41 -2.32
CA ASN A 211 9.58 -4.61 -2.32
C ASN A 211 8.25 -4.48 -3.08
N HIS A 212 7.97 -3.30 -3.65
CA HIS A 212 6.77 -3.03 -4.43
C HIS A 212 7.11 -2.37 -5.78
N ASP A 213 8.38 -2.38 -6.19
CA ASP A 213 8.88 -1.71 -7.40
C ASP A 213 8.48 -0.23 -7.52
N MET A 214 8.22 0.43 -6.40
CA MET A 214 7.87 1.85 -6.35
C MET A 214 9.10 2.76 -6.51
N LEU A 215 10.32 2.22 -6.34
CA LEU A 215 11.58 2.93 -6.68
C LEU A 215 11.83 2.99 -8.18
N ARG A 216 11.14 2.18 -9.00
CA ARG A 216 11.26 2.24 -10.46
C ARG A 216 10.40 3.37 -11.01
N ILE A 217 11.03 4.32 -11.70
CA ILE A 217 10.30 5.37 -12.45
C ILE A 217 9.73 4.78 -13.76
N PHE A 218 10.46 3.86 -14.39
CA PHE A 218 10.09 3.22 -15.66
C PHE A 218 10.12 1.70 -15.53
N GLY A 219 9.36 1.00 -16.38
CA GLY A 219 9.35 -0.47 -16.39
C GLY A 219 8.83 -1.07 -15.07
N ARG A 220 7.83 -0.42 -14.46
CA ARG A 220 7.12 -0.98 -13.31
C ARG A 220 6.44 -2.29 -13.71
N PRO A 221 6.38 -3.28 -12.81
CA PRO A 221 5.65 -4.51 -13.08
C PRO A 221 4.17 -4.20 -13.32
N GLN A 222 3.55 -5.05 -14.14
CA GLN A 222 2.10 -5.03 -14.29
C GLN A 222 1.47 -5.55 -13.00
N TRP A 223 0.69 -4.69 -12.33
CA TRP A 223 -0.08 -5.11 -11.17
C TRP A 223 -1.27 -5.96 -11.60
N LYS A 224 -1.68 -6.84 -10.71
CA LYS A 224 -2.75 -7.81 -10.90
C LYS A 224 -3.81 -7.62 -9.81
N THR A 225 -5.01 -8.09 -10.11
CA THR A 225 -6.11 -8.24 -9.16
C THR A 225 -6.79 -9.60 -9.39
N VAL A 226 -7.56 -10.09 -8.41
CA VAL A 226 -8.26 -11.37 -8.51
C VAL A 226 -9.48 -11.20 -9.41
N LYS A 227 -9.47 -11.84 -10.58
CA LYS A 227 -10.53 -11.65 -11.58
C LYS A 227 -11.87 -12.11 -11.04
N GLY A 228 -12.84 -11.20 -10.98
CA GLY A 228 -14.19 -11.47 -10.46
C GLY A 228 -14.34 -11.31 -8.95
N GLY A 229 -13.28 -10.90 -8.24
CA GLY A 229 -13.31 -10.59 -6.81
C GLY A 229 -12.53 -11.59 -5.95
N SER A 230 -11.91 -11.06 -4.90
CA SER A 230 -10.98 -11.77 -4.01
C SER A 230 -11.66 -12.77 -3.05
N TYR A 231 -12.95 -12.62 -2.73
CA TYR A 231 -13.70 -13.61 -1.93
C TYR A 231 -13.61 -15.04 -2.47
N GLN A 232 -13.49 -15.19 -3.79
CA GLN A 232 -13.48 -16.46 -4.50
C GLN A 232 -12.39 -17.44 -4.03
N TYR A 233 -11.23 -16.95 -3.62
CA TYR A 233 -10.18 -17.84 -3.14
C TYR A 233 -10.35 -18.18 -1.65
N MET A 234 -11.02 -17.32 -0.88
CA MET A 234 -11.42 -17.64 0.50
C MET A 234 -12.50 -18.71 0.52
N GLU A 235 -13.47 -18.66 -0.39
CA GLU A 235 -14.48 -19.71 -0.58
C GLU A 235 -13.82 -21.04 -0.96
N ARG A 236 -12.93 -21.05 -1.96
CA ARG A 236 -12.20 -22.28 -2.35
C ARG A 236 -11.32 -22.85 -1.24
N LEU A 237 -10.73 -21.99 -0.40
CA LEU A 237 -10.00 -22.43 0.79
C LEU A 237 -10.95 -23.12 1.78
N ALA A 238 -12.09 -22.51 2.09
CA ALA A 238 -13.08 -23.09 2.98
C ALA A 238 -13.61 -24.44 2.46
N GLU A 239 -14.00 -24.50 1.19
CA GLU A 239 -14.42 -25.73 0.52
C GLU A 239 -13.35 -26.81 0.59
N TYR A 240 -12.07 -26.45 0.37
CA TYR A 240 -10.97 -27.41 0.50
C TYR A 240 -10.85 -27.95 1.93
N LEU A 241 -10.94 -27.08 2.95
CA LEU A 241 -10.85 -27.49 4.36
C LEU A 241 -11.96 -28.47 4.71
N GLU A 242 -13.21 -28.12 4.39
CA GLU A 242 -14.40 -28.92 4.71
C GLU A 242 -14.38 -30.28 4.00
N ASN A 243 -14.01 -30.30 2.72
CA ASN A 243 -13.89 -31.54 1.95
C ASN A 243 -12.78 -32.48 2.45
N ASN A 244 -11.86 -31.98 3.27
CA ASN A 244 -10.75 -32.75 3.83
C ASN A 244 -10.87 -32.95 5.35
N GLY A 245 -12.08 -32.79 5.91
CA GLY A 245 -12.38 -33.14 7.31
C GLY A 245 -11.98 -32.10 8.35
N SER A 246 -11.65 -30.88 7.90
CA SER A 246 -11.51 -29.69 8.74
C SER A 246 -12.81 -28.89 8.75
N GLU A 247 -12.93 -27.93 9.66
CA GLU A 247 -14.14 -27.13 9.87
C GLU A 247 -13.84 -25.64 9.77
N VAL A 248 -14.78 -24.88 9.22
CA VAL A 248 -14.75 -23.42 9.21
C VAL A 248 -16.00 -22.88 9.89
N ARG A 249 -15.82 -22.14 10.98
CA ARG A 249 -16.89 -21.62 11.83
C ARG A 249 -16.86 -20.08 11.82
N MET A 250 -17.73 -19.49 10.99
CA MET A 250 -17.94 -18.03 10.93
C MET A 250 -18.95 -17.57 11.98
N SER A 251 -18.96 -16.28 12.30
CA SER A 251 -19.77 -15.68 13.38
C SER A 251 -19.52 -16.34 14.75
N THR A 252 -18.34 -16.93 14.93
CA THR A 252 -17.94 -17.67 16.13
C THR A 252 -16.73 -16.99 16.75
N ALA A 253 -17.00 -15.86 17.43
CA ALA A 253 -15.95 -15.10 18.08
C ALA A 253 -15.34 -15.88 19.25
N VAL A 254 -14.03 -16.11 19.21
CA VAL A 254 -13.28 -16.66 20.35
C VAL A 254 -13.15 -15.57 21.41
N THR A 255 -13.61 -15.86 22.63
CA THR A 255 -13.57 -14.93 23.76
C THR A 255 -12.44 -15.25 24.72
N ARG A 256 -11.99 -16.51 24.77
CA ARG A 256 -10.88 -16.93 25.63
C ARG A 256 -10.16 -18.14 25.06
N VAL A 257 -8.84 -18.14 25.17
CA VAL A 257 -7.94 -19.27 24.87
C VAL A 257 -7.24 -19.64 26.17
N VAL A 258 -7.59 -20.78 26.74
CA VAL A 258 -6.98 -21.30 27.97
C VAL A 258 -5.92 -22.32 27.59
N ARG A 259 -4.74 -22.23 28.20
CA ARG A 259 -3.58 -23.03 27.80
C ARG A 259 -3.19 -23.97 28.93
N TYR A 260 -2.97 -25.23 28.59
CA TYR A 260 -2.48 -26.28 29.47
C TYR A 260 -1.17 -26.86 28.91
N ASP A 261 -0.56 -27.79 29.64
CA ASP A 261 0.71 -28.39 29.24
C ASP A 261 0.54 -29.43 28.12
N ASP A 262 -0.62 -30.09 28.07
CA ASP A 262 -0.95 -31.17 27.13
C ASP A 262 -1.97 -30.77 26.05
N HIS A 263 -2.74 -29.70 26.26
CA HIS A 263 -3.77 -29.22 25.33
C HIS A 263 -4.03 -27.71 25.46
N VAL A 264 -4.90 -27.19 24.61
CA VAL A 264 -5.47 -25.84 24.70
C VAL A 264 -6.99 -25.92 24.61
N GLU A 265 -7.69 -25.00 25.27
CA GLU A 265 -9.14 -24.92 25.23
C GLU A 265 -9.59 -23.59 24.61
N ILE A 266 -10.54 -23.66 23.68
CA ILE A 266 -11.14 -22.51 23.01
C ILE A 266 -12.54 -22.29 23.57
N VAL A 267 -12.81 -21.07 24.04
CA VAL A 267 -14.13 -20.62 24.47
C VAL A 267 -14.65 -19.59 23.49
N THR A 268 -15.87 -19.78 23.01
CA THR A 268 -16.51 -18.93 22.02
C THR A 268 -17.60 -18.08 22.65
N ALA A 269 -18.08 -17.05 21.95
CA ALA A 269 -19.12 -16.16 22.48
C ALA A 269 -20.50 -16.83 22.56
N ASP A 270 -20.76 -17.80 21.69
CA ASP A 270 -22.00 -18.56 21.56
C ASP A 270 -22.07 -19.79 22.47
N SER A 271 -20.93 -20.27 22.99
CA SER A 271 -20.86 -21.41 23.90
C SER A 271 -19.87 -21.17 25.03
N PRO A 272 -20.31 -21.21 26.31
CA PRO A 272 -19.40 -21.16 27.44
C PRO A 272 -18.64 -22.48 27.65
N THR A 273 -19.03 -23.57 26.97
CA THR A 273 -18.35 -24.86 27.07
C THR A 273 -17.06 -24.83 26.25
N PRO A 274 -15.87 -24.98 26.88
CA PRO A 274 -14.61 -24.99 26.15
C PRO A 274 -14.48 -26.22 25.26
N GLU A 275 -13.88 -26.06 24.08
CA GLU A 275 -13.51 -27.15 23.18
C GLU A 275 -11.99 -27.35 23.19
N SER A 276 -11.54 -28.59 23.36
CA SER A 276 -10.12 -28.93 23.51
C SER A 276 -9.43 -29.23 22.18
N PHE A 277 -8.21 -28.69 22.00
CA PHE A 277 -7.33 -28.88 20.85
C PHE A 277 -5.90 -29.20 21.30
N ASP A 278 -5.09 -29.79 20.43
CA ASP A 278 -3.69 -30.11 20.72
C ASP A 278 -2.78 -28.86 20.63
N ALA A 279 -3.16 -27.90 19.78
CA ALA A 279 -2.46 -26.64 19.54
C ALA A 279 -3.41 -25.57 18.98
N VAL A 280 -2.98 -24.31 19.06
CA VAL A 280 -3.71 -23.16 18.51
C VAL A 280 -2.80 -22.23 17.71
N VAL A 281 -3.28 -21.79 16.55
CA VAL A 281 -2.71 -20.69 15.77
C VAL A 281 -3.55 -19.44 15.98
N MET A 282 -2.93 -18.41 16.55
CA MET A 282 -3.49 -17.07 16.65
C MET A 282 -3.21 -16.32 15.34
N ALA A 283 -4.26 -16.08 14.56
CA ALA A 283 -4.23 -15.39 13.27
C ALA A 283 -5.02 -14.07 13.29
N CYS A 284 -5.40 -13.58 14.47
CA CYS A 284 -6.01 -12.28 14.70
C CYS A 284 -4.95 -11.21 15.04
N HIS A 285 -5.36 -9.95 15.14
CA HIS A 285 -4.44 -8.86 15.48
C HIS A 285 -3.83 -9.07 16.89
N PRO A 286 -2.57 -8.67 17.13
CA PRO A 286 -1.93 -8.81 18.43
C PRO A 286 -2.71 -8.19 19.61
N PRO A 287 -3.34 -7.01 19.50
CA PRO A 287 -4.21 -6.50 20.58
C PRO A 287 -5.39 -7.43 20.91
N GLU A 288 -5.97 -8.12 19.92
CA GLU A 288 -7.03 -9.10 20.17
C GLU A 288 -6.45 -10.34 20.87
N THR A 289 -5.30 -10.83 20.40
CA THR A 289 -4.58 -11.95 21.02
C THR A 289 -4.25 -11.67 22.48
N LEU A 290 -3.73 -10.49 22.80
CA LEU A 290 -3.40 -10.07 24.17
C LEU A 290 -4.61 -10.08 25.12
N ASN A 291 -5.82 -9.88 24.58
CA ASN A 291 -7.05 -9.84 25.38
C ASN A 291 -7.66 -11.23 25.61
N ILE A 292 -7.48 -12.17 24.67
CA ILE A 292 -8.17 -13.46 24.72
C ILE A 292 -7.27 -14.62 25.18
N VAL A 293 -5.94 -14.52 25.05
CA VAL A 293 -5.02 -15.59 25.46
C VAL A 293 -4.69 -15.47 26.94
N ASP A 294 -4.99 -16.52 27.70
CA ASP A 294 -4.67 -16.59 29.12
C ASP A 294 -3.18 -16.85 29.38
N SER A 295 -2.69 -16.30 30.51
CA SER A 295 -1.39 -16.59 31.10
C SER A 295 -0.22 -16.38 30.14
N LEU A 296 -0.28 -15.31 29.31
CA LEU A 296 0.82 -14.88 28.46
C LEU A 296 2.12 -14.73 29.26
N THR A 297 3.20 -15.33 28.76
CA THR A 297 4.52 -15.11 29.33
C THR A 297 4.94 -13.66 29.12
N LYS A 298 5.87 -13.18 29.95
CA LYS A 298 6.45 -11.83 29.80
C LYS A 298 6.97 -11.59 28.37
N LYS A 299 7.63 -12.59 27.79
CA LYS A 299 8.19 -12.51 26.44
C LYS A 299 7.10 -12.40 25.37
N GLU A 300 6.03 -13.20 25.46
CA GLU A 300 4.90 -13.09 24.53
C GLU A 300 4.27 -11.69 24.60
N HIS A 301 4.06 -11.16 25.81
CA HIS A 301 3.50 -9.83 25.97
C HIS A 301 4.42 -8.73 25.41
N GLU A 302 5.73 -8.80 25.68
CA GLU A 302 6.72 -7.85 25.14
C GLU A 302 6.73 -7.83 23.61
N VAL A 303 6.64 -9.00 22.98
CA VAL A 303 6.61 -9.11 21.51
C VAL A 303 5.29 -8.64 20.92
N LEU A 304 4.15 -8.96 21.52
CA LEU A 304 2.83 -8.65 20.94
C LEU A 304 2.35 -7.21 21.20
N SER A 305 2.83 -6.56 22.27
CA SER A 305 2.35 -5.22 22.68
C SER A 305 2.91 -4.04 21.86
N VAL A 306 3.94 -4.27 21.04
CA VAL A 306 4.50 -3.25 20.14
C VAL A 306 3.59 -2.96 18.94
N PHE A 307 2.67 -3.88 18.63
CA PHE A 307 1.79 -3.77 17.47
C PHE A 307 0.56 -2.94 17.80
N LYS A 308 0.47 -1.77 17.16
CA LYS A 308 -0.65 -0.84 17.32
C LYS A 308 -1.45 -0.74 16.04
N TYR A 309 -2.73 -0.45 16.19
CA TYR A 309 -3.67 -0.33 15.07
C TYR A 309 -4.49 0.95 15.21
N THR A 310 -4.83 1.55 14.08
CA THR A 310 -5.74 2.69 14.00
C THR A 310 -7.03 2.30 13.30
N PRO A 311 -8.20 2.64 13.87
CA PRO A 311 -9.46 2.43 13.20
C PRO A 311 -9.63 3.44 12.07
N HIS A 312 -10.16 2.98 10.94
CA HIS A 312 -10.48 3.77 9.78
C HIS A 312 -11.86 3.40 9.26
N THR A 313 -12.67 4.42 8.97
CA THR A 313 -13.97 4.23 8.34
C THR A 313 -13.83 4.38 6.83
N VAL A 314 -14.32 3.37 6.12
CA VAL A 314 -14.19 3.23 4.67
C VAL A 314 -15.57 3.18 4.05
N TYR A 315 -15.74 3.93 2.97
CA TYR A 315 -16.99 4.06 2.26
C TYR A 315 -16.84 3.45 0.87
N LEU A 316 -17.69 2.47 0.54
CA LEU A 316 -17.96 2.11 -0.85
C LEU A 316 -19.12 2.98 -1.34
N HIS A 317 -18.90 3.79 -2.37
CA HIS A 317 -19.89 4.76 -2.86
C HIS A 317 -19.78 5.02 -4.37
N SER A 318 -20.77 5.72 -4.92
CA SER A 318 -20.81 6.21 -6.31
C SER A 318 -20.67 7.73 -6.44
N ASP A 319 -20.42 8.43 -5.34
CA ASP A 319 -20.26 9.89 -5.33
C ASP A 319 -18.90 10.36 -5.92
N PRO A 320 -18.87 11.09 -7.05
CA PRO A 320 -17.63 11.57 -7.66
C PRO A 320 -17.01 12.79 -6.96
N ILE A 321 -17.66 13.36 -5.93
CA ILE A 321 -17.15 14.53 -5.19
C ILE A 321 -15.80 14.27 -4.51
N LEU A 322 -15.54 12.99 -4.21
CA LEU A 322 -14.31 12.47 -3.62
C LEU A 322 -13.30 12.04 -4.71
N MET A 323 -13.38 12.63 -5.90
CA MET A 323 -12.35 12.50 -6.92
C MET A 323 -11.65 13.85 -7.16
N PRO A 324 -10.48 13.88 -7.82
CA PRO A 324 -9.85 15.14 -8.24
C PRO A 324 -10.80 15.99 -9.10
N LYS A 325 -10.67 17.31 -9.02
CA LYS A 325 -11.50 18.25 -9.79
C LYS A 325 -11.29 18.09 -11.29
N ARG A 326 -10.05 17.83 -11.70
CA ARG A 326 -9.70 17.56 -13.09
C ARG A 326 -9.92 16.08 -13.43
N ARG A 327 -10.96 15.78 -14.22
CA ARG A 327 -11.30 14.41 -14.63
C ARG A 327 -10.16 13.69 -15.36
N ASN A 328 -9.32 14.40 -16.10
CA ASN A 328 -8.22 13.80 -16.85
C ASN A 328 -7.06 13.30 -15.97
N ILE A 329 -7.04 13.60 -14.66
CA ILE A 329 -6.05 13.04 -13.74
C ILE A 329 -6.63 11.95 -12.84
N TRP A 330 -7.89 11.54 -13.02
CA TRP A 330 -8.49 10.49 -12.20
C TRP A 330 -7.69 9.21 -12.32
N ALA A 331 -7.10 8.80 -11.21
CA ALA A 331 -6.20 7.67 -11.13
C ALA A 331 -6.87 6.49 -10.41
N ALA A 332 -6.20 5.36 -10.36
CA ALA A 332 -6.64 4.24 -9.52
C ALA A 332 -6.61 4.65 -8.03
N TRP A 333 -5.62 5.45 -7.61
CA TRP A 333 -5.41 5.91 -6.24
C TRP A 333 -5.41 7.44 -6.23
N ASN A 334 -6.37 8.07 -5.55
CA ASN A 334 -6.52 9.52 -5.56
C ASN A 334 -6.36 10.07 -4.14
N TYR A 335 -5.21 10.68 -3.86
CA TYR A 335 -4.95 11.37 -2.61
C TYR A 335 -5.57 12.76 -2.63
N LEU A 336 -6.41 13.03 -1.63
CA LEU A 336 -7.13 14.28 -1.50
C LEU A 336 -6.74 14.94 -0.19
N TYR A 337 -6.42 16.23 -0.26
CA TYR A 337 -6.14 17.02 0.93
C TYR A 337 -6.78 18.40 0.82
N ASP A 338 -7.35 18.85 1.93
CA ASP A 338 -7.86 20.21 2.07
C ASP A 338 -7.33 20.80 3.39
N ASP A 339 -6.61 21.93 3.30
CA ASP A 339 -6.10 22.65 4.47
C ASP A 339 -7.23 23.12 5.40
N ARG A 340 -8.46 23.26 4.86
CA ARG A 340 -9.66 23.60 5.62
C ARG A 340 -10.51 22.39 5.96
N SER A 341 -9.98 21.17 5.86
CA SER A 341 -10.67 20.03 6.44
C SER A 341 -10.55 20.12 7.97
N SER A 342 -11.62 19.80 8.70
CA SER A 342 -11.58 19.66 10.17
C SER A 342 -10.74 18.46 10.63
N SER A 343 -10.04 17.83 9.69
CA SER A 343 -9.40 16.55 9.81
C SER A 343 -7.91 16.70 9.51
N GLU A 344 -7.23 17.65 10.14
CA GLU A 344 -5.77 17.87 9.99
C GLU A 344 -4.94 16.56 10.10
N HIS A 345 -5.53 15.50 10.66
CA HIS A 345 -4.95 14.16 10.81
C HIS A 345 -5.53 13.06 9.90
N ALA A 346 -6.57 13.30 9.11
CA ALA A 346 -7.19 12.27 8.28
C ALA A 346 -6.58 12.22 6.87
N VAL A 347 -5.99 11.07 6.56
CA VAL A 347 -5.65 10.70 5.19
C VAL A 347 -6.93 10.41 4.43
N CYS A 348 -7.23 11.21 3.41
CA CYS A 348 -8.33 10.95 2.48
C CYS A 348 -7.79 10.40 1.17
N VAL A 349 -8.10 9.14 0.90
CA VAL A 349 -7.68 8.44 -0.32
C VAL A 349 -8.91 7.80 -0.93
N THR A 350 -9.13 8.04 -2.21
CA THR A 350 -10.22 7.45 -2.98
C THR A 350 -9.66 6.51 -4.04
N TYR A 351 -9.99 5.24 -3.92
CA TYR A 351 -9.70 4.22 -4.93
C TYR A 351 -10.79 4.21 -5.99
N TRP A 352 -10.41 4.34 -7.26
CA TRP A 352 -11.36 4.17 -8.36
C TRP A 352 -11.46 2.70 -8.74
N ILE A 353 -12.47 2.03 -8.20
CA ILE A 353 -12.59 0.57 -8.26
C ILE A 353 -12.74 0.06 -9.68
N ASN A 354 -13.48 0.75 -10.56
CA ASN A 354 -13.60 0.34 -11.97
C ASN A 354 -12.28 0.40 -12.75
N ARG A 355 -11.31 1.21 -12.29
CA ARG A 355 -9.99 1.29 -12.91
C ARG A 355 -9.07 0.17 -12.41
N ILE A 356 -9.24 -0.26 -11.17
CA ILE A 356 -8.51 -1.36 -10.52
C ILE A 356 -9.07 -2.74 -10.97
N GLN A 357 -10.39 -2.87 -11.03
CA GLN A 357 -11.12 -4.09 -11.34
C GLN A 357 -11.80 -3.94 -12.72
N PRO A 358 -11.10 -4.25 -13.83
CA PRO A 358 -11.49 -3.84 -15.18
C PRO A 358 -12.76 -4.52 -15.73
N TRP A 359 -13.28 -5.56 -15.06
CA TRP A 359 -14.55 -6.19 -15.43
C TRP A 359 -15.77 -5.39 -14.98
N LEU A 360 -15.61 -4.37 -14.14
CA LEU A 360 -16.69 -3.51 -13.68
C LEU A 360 -16.90 -2.34 -14.66
N ASP A 361 -18.09 -2.26 -15.25
CA ASP A 361 -18.44 -1.20 -16.21
C ASP A 361 -18.51 0.18 -15.54
N ARG A 362 -17.50 1.02 -15.78
CA ARG A 362 -17.35 2.33 -15.13
C ARG A 362 -18.50 3.32 -15.39
N GLU A 363 -19.23 3.16 -16.50
CA GLU A 363 -20.32 4.07 -16.86
C GLU A 363 -21.64 3.62 -16.24
N LYS A 364 -21.82 2.30 -16.07
CA LYS A 364 -23.03 1.72 -15.48
C LYS A 364 -22.94 1.52 -13.98
N THR A 365 -21.76 1.24 -13.46
CA THR A 365 -21.51 0.93 -12.05
C THR A 365 -20.32 1.74 -11.51
N PRO A 366 -20.41 3.09 -11.47
CA PRO A 366 -19.34 3.92 -10.94
C PRO A 366 -19.11 3.59 -9.46
N LEU A 367 -17.93 3.07 -9.13
CA LEU A 367 -17.59 2.60 -7.80
C LEU A 367 -16.28 3.22 -7.33
N TYR A 368 -16.34 3.78 -6.13
CA TYR A 368 -15.22 4.40 -5.43
C TYR A 368 -15.16 3.86 -4.01
N VAL A 369 -13.94 3.62 -3.52
CA VAL A 369 -13.70 3.32 -2.10
C VAL A 369 -12.93 4.47 -1.50
N THR A 370 -13.52 5.19 -0.55
CA THR A 370 -12.85 6.32 0.13
C THR A 370 -12.56 6.01 1.59
N LEU A 371 -11.30 6.19 1.99
CA LEU A 371 -10.87 6.18 3.40
C LEU A 371 -10.93 7.60 3.96
N ASN A 372 -11.46 7.72 5.17
CA ASN A 372 -11.53 8.97 5.97
C ASN A 372 -11.88 10.20 5.11
N PRO A 373 -13.09 10.23 4.51
CA PRO A 373 -13.43 11.25 3.54
C PRO A 373 -13.38 12.66 4.16
N ILE A 374 -12.71 13.60 3.50
CA ILE A 374 -12.70 15.02 3.91
C ILE A 374 -14.09 15.68 3.89
N VAL A 375 -15.02 15.09 3.14
CA VAL A 375 -16.44 15.43 3.09
C VAL A 375 -17.21 14.12 2.96
N GLN A 376 -18.22 13.92 3.80
CA GLN A 376 -19.03 12.71 3.75
C GLN A 376 -19.70 12.54 2.38
N PRO A 377 -19.61 11.36 1.73
CA PRO A 377 -20.33 11.10 0.49
C PRO A 377 -21.83 11.21 0.71
N GLN A 378 -22.58 11.59 -0.33
CA GLN A 378 -24.03 11.68 -0.24
C GLN A 378 -24.64 10.32 0.11
N GLN A 379 -25.50 10.29 1.14
CA GLN A 379 -26.02 9.04 1.73
C GLN A 379 -26.67 8.10 0.71
N HIS A 380 -27.40 8.64 -0.28
CA HIS A 380 -28.08 7.84 -1.31
C HIS A 380 -27.13 7.24 -2.36
N LEU A 381 -25.86 7.64 -2.36
CA LEU A 381 -24.80 7.10 -3.22
C LEU A 381 -23.86 6.15 -2.45
N VAL A 382 -24.09 5.92 -1.16
CA VAL A 382 -23.30 5.00 -0.33
C VAL A 382 -23.87 3.58 -0.45
N HIS A 383 -23.02 2.64 -0.84
CA HIS A 383 -23.34 1.21 -0.91
C HIS A 383 -23.04 0.50 0.40
N LYS A 384 -21.91 0.83 1.03
CA LYS A 384 -21.47 0.21 2.29
C LYS A 384 -20.54 1.14 3.08
N VAL A 385 -20.68 1.10 4.40
CA VAL A 385 -19.71 1.65 5.35
C VAL A 385 -19.02 0.47 6.05
N ILE A 386 -17.70 0.50 6.08
CA ILE A 386 -16.85 -0.59 6.58
C ILE A 386 -15.90 0.00 7.61
N GLN A 387 -15.69 -0.73 8.70
CA GLN A 387 -14.65 -0.39 9.67
C GLN A 387 -13.45 -1.30 9.43
N TYR A 388 -12.31 -0.69 9.16
CA TYR A 388 -11.03 -1.39 9.11
C TYR A 388 -10.12 -0.90 10.21
N GLU A 389 -9.19 -1.76 10.60
CA GLU A 389 -8.03 -1.37 11.38
C GLU A 389 -6.81 -1.49 10.49
N HIS A 390 -5.95 -0.46 10.50
CA HIS A 390 -4.66 -0.50 9.83
C HIS A 390 -3.53 -0.55 10.86
N PRO A 391 -2.51 -1.42 10.66
CA PRO A 391 -1.36 -1.45 11.53
C PRO A 391 -0.56 -0.15 11.42
N LEU A 392 -0.15 0.39 12.57
CA LEU A 392 0.84 1.45 12.65
C LEU A 392 2.22 0.82 12.59
N TYR A 393 2.90 1.00 11.46
CA TYR A 393 4.30 0.63 11.34
C TYR A 393 5.17 1.66 12.05
N THR A 394 6.15 1.17 12.80
CA THR A 394 7.15 1.96 13.52
C THR A 394 8.52 1.31 13.36
N ALA A 395 9.59 1.99 13.78
CA ALA A 395 10.93 1.41 13.83
C ALA A 395 10.98 0.11 14.67
N GLU A 396 10.20 0.07 15.76
CA GLU A 396 10.08 -1.09 16.64
C GLU A 396 9.49 -2.30 15.90
N ASN A 397 8.72 -2.07 14.82
CA ASN A 397 8.14 -3.12 13.99
C ASN A 397 9.10 -3.68 12.93
N GLU A 398 10.25 -3.06 12.64
CA GLU A 398 11.12 -3.56 11.57
C GLU A 398 11.81 -4.89 11.93
N SER A 399 12.05 -5.13 13.21
CA SER A 399 12.64 -6.37 13.75
C SER A 399 11.62 -7.47 14.10
N ASN A 400 10.36 -7.34 13.64
CA ASN A 400 9.25 -8.21 14.05
C ASN A 400 9.50 -9.71 13.84
N GLN A 401 10.19 -10.10 12.77
CA GLN A 401 10.34 -11.51 12.42
C GLN A 401 11.09 -12.31 13.48
N GLU A 402 12.22 -11.79 13.97
CA GLU A 402 13.02 -12.44 15.00
C GLU A 402 12.24 -12.53 16.31
N TYR A 403 11.56 -11.44 16.69
CA TYR A 403 10.74 -11.38 17.89
C TYR A 403 9.57 -12.36 17.85
N VAL A 404 8.79 -12.37 16.77
CA VAL A 404 7.64 -13.28 16.58
C VAL A 404 8.10 -14.74 16.47
N THR A 405 9.24 -15.02 15.83
CA THR A 405 9.80 -16.38 15.78
C THR A 405 10.16 -16.88 17.17
N SER A 406 10.66 -15.99 18.04
CA SER A 406 11.12 -16.33 19.37
C SER A 406 10.03 -16.75 20.37
N ILE A 407 8.76 -16.59 20.01
CA ILE A 407 7.58 -16.93 20.84
C ILE A 407 6.74 -18.07 20.28
N GLN A 408 7.11 -18.66 19.13
CA GLN A 408 6.35 -19.76 18.53
C GLN A 408 6.42 -21.04 19.39
N GLY A 409 5.29 -21.74 19.52
CA GLY A 409 5.18 -23.01 20.22
C GLY A 409 5.15 -22.93 21.75
N ILE A 410 5.26 -21.73 22.33
CA ILE A 410 5.14 -21.53 23.77
C ILE A 410 3.73 -21.97 24.20
N ARG A 411 3.67 -23.01 25.05
CA ARG A 411 2.42 -23.63 25.51
C ARG A 411 1.46 -23.91 24.36
N ARG A 412 1.98 -24.54 23.29
CA ARG A 412 1.21 -25.00 22.11
C ARG A 412 0.50 -23.87 21.36
N THR A 413 1.02 -22.65 21.48
CA THR A 413 0.46 -21.44 20.86
C THR A 413 1.42 -20.92 19.78
N TYR A 414 0.87 -20.64 18.61
CA TYR A 414 1.60 -20.15 17.44
C TYR A 414 0.95 -18.86 16.97
N TYR A 415 1.75 -17.93 16.45
CA TYR A 415 1.28 -16.58 16.12
C TYR A 415 1.61 -16.25 14.68
N CYS A 416 0.61 -15.78 13.92
CA CYS A 416 0.77 -15.35 12.54
C CYS A 416 -0.12 -14.16 12.21
N GLY A 417 0.23 -13.46 11.14
CA GLY A 417 -0.44 -12.25 10.71
C GLY A 417 0.45 -11.42 9.80
N ALA A 418 -0.15 -10.50 9.05
CA ALA A 418 0.60 -9.60 8.15
C ALA A 418 1.65 -8.76 8.90
N TYR A 419 1.47 -8.57 10.22
CA TYR A 419 2.40 -7.91 11.13
C TYR A 419 3.76 -8.63 11.26
N TYR A 420 3.89 -9.87 10.79
CA TYR A 420 5.16 -10.60 10.71
C TYR A 420 6.20 -9.88 9.83
N GLY A 421 5.74 -9.24 8.75
CA GLY A 421 6.60 -8.54 7.80
C GLY A 421 6.13 -7.11 7.54
N PHE A 422 6.03 -6.73 6.27
CA PHE A 422 5.72 -5.36 5.84
C PHE A 422 4.22 -5.00 5.84
N GLY A 423 3.35 -5.92 6.28
CA GLY A 423 1.91 -5.65 6.44
C GLY A 423 1.04 -6.00 5.25
N PHE A 424 1.59 -6.73 4.28
CA PHE A 424 0.89 -7.10 3.07
C PHE A 424 0.27 -8.49 3.16
N HIS A 425 -0.53 -8.75 2.14
CA HIS A 425 -1.15 -10.03 1.92
C HIS A 425 -0.14 -11.18 1.83
N GLU A 426 1.01 -10.94 1.17
CA GLU A 426 2.11 -11.92 1.11
C GLU A 426 2.71 -12.19 2.50
N ASP A 427 2.88 -11.17 3.35
CA ASP A 427 3.37 -11.36 4.73
C ASP A 427 2.35 -12.16 5.56
N GLY A 428 1.06 -11.93 5.29
CA GLY A 428 -0.04 -12.67 5.87
C GLY A 428 0.03 -14.17 5.54
N ILE A 429 0.05 -14.54 4.26
CA ILE A 429 0.15 -15.95 3.85
C ILE A 429 1.46 -16.59 4.35
N THR A 430 2.58 -15.88 4.21
CA THR A 430 3.92 -16.38 4.60
C THR A 430 3.95 -16.75 6.08
N SER A 431 3.50 -15.84 6.95
CA SER A 431 3.46 -16.10 8.40
C SER A 431 2.53 -17.25 8.77
N GLY A 432 1.38 -17.41 8.10
CA GLY A 432 0.47 -18.53 8.33
C GLY A 432 1.08 -19.88 7.96
N LEU A 433 1.77 -19.96 6.82
CA LEU A 433 2.50 -21.15 6.38
C LEU A 433 3.64 -21.49 7.34
N LEU A 434 4.39 -20.49 7.81
CA LEU A 434 5.45 -20.68 8.80
C LEU A 434 4.90 -21.18 10.14
N ALA A 435 3.79 -20.62 10.63
CA ALA A 435 3.15 -21.09 11.86
C ALA A 435 2.71 -22.56 11.76
N ALA A 436 2.15 -22.95 10.61
CA ALA A 436 1.83 -24.35 10.33
C ALA A 436 3.09 -25.25 10.40
N GLN A 437 4.20 -24.82 9.79
CA GLN A 437 5.47 -25.57 9.82
C GLN A 437 6.15 -25.62 11.18
N GLN A 438 5.86 -24.67 12.08
CA GLN A 438 6.32 -24.73 13.47
C GLN A 438 5.51 -25.74 14.30
N ILE A 439 4.27 -26.03 13.90
CA ILE A 439 3.46 -27.10 14.49
C ILE A 439 3.92 -28.46 13.96
N ASP A 440 4.10 -28.59 12.65
CA ASP A 440 4.61 -29.79 12.00
C ASP A 440 5.73 -29.44 10.98
N PRO A 441 7.00 -29.65 11.35
CA PRO A 441 8.14 -29.39 10.47
C PRO A 441 8.15 -30.20 9.17
N GLU A 442 7.43 -31.33 9.10
CA GLU A 442 7.36 -32.17 7.90
C GLU A 442 6.59 -31.48 6.77
N LEU A 443 5.75 -30.49 7.09
CA LEU A 443 5.02 -29.68 6.12
C LEU A 443 5.93 -28.88 5.19
N LYS A 444 7.22 -28.70 5.53
CA LYS A 444 8.23 -28.14 4.62
C LYS A 444 8.39 -28.95 3.33
N LYS A 445 8.13 -30.26 3.38
CA LYS A 445 8.15 -31.15 2.21
C LYS A 445 6.94 -30.94 1.30
N ILE A 446 5.84 -30.44 1.85
CA ILE A 446 4.61 -30.12 1.10
C ILE A 446 4.72 -28.70 0.53
N TRP A 447 5.19 -27.75 1.34
CA TRP A 447 5.29 -26.36 0.96
C TRP A 447 6.61 -25.73 1.40
N GLU A 448 7.57 -25.59 0.50
CA GLU A 448 8.72 -24.71 0.74
C GLU A 448 8.26 -23.24 0.70
N VAL A 449 8.36 -22.54 1.84
CA VAL A 449 7.92 -21.14 1.97
C VAL A 449 8.97 -20.23 1.37
N ASP A 450 8.58 -19.37 0.44
CA ASP A 450 9.50 -18.38 -0.15
C ASP A 450 9.70 -17.21 0.83
N MET A 451 10.94 -17.00 1.25
CA MET A 451 11.37 -15.98 2.21
C MET A 451 12.26 -14.89 1.60
N LYS A 452 12.49 -14.91 0.27
CA LYS A 452 13.46 -14.03 -0.39
C LYS A 452 13.21 -12.55 -0.14
N ARG A 453 11.93 -12.14 -0.05
CA ARG A 453 11.52 -10.76 0.25
C ARG A 453 12.06 -10.21 1.59
N TYR A 454 12.53 -11.08 2.48
CA TYR A 454 13.09 -10.72 3.78
C TYR A 454 14.61 -10.87 3.83
N GLU A 455 15.16 -11.80 3.06
CA GLU A 455 16.58 -12.16 3.07
C GLU A 455 17.42 -11.28 2.14
N GLU A 456 16.84 -10.87 1.02
CA GLU A 456 17.54 -10.08 0.01
C GLU A 456 17.36 -8.59 0.29
N VAL A 457 18.46 -7.82 0.25
CA VAL A 457 18.35 -6.37 0.02
C VAL A 457 17.97 -6.22 -1.45
N PRO A 458 16.78 -5.69 -1.78
CA PRO A 458 16.42 -5.46 -3.17
C PRO A 458 17.36 -4.41 -3.77
N VAL A 459 18.45 -4.87 -4.39
CA VAL A 459 19.37 -4.00 -5.10
C VAL A 459 18.66 -3.59 -6.38
N ALA A 460 18.26 -2.33 -6.48
CA ALA A 460 17.73 -1.76 -7.71
C ALA A 460 18.70 -2.11 -8.86
N ASN A 461 18.23 -2.96 -9.78
CA ASN A 461 19.02 -3.61 -10.83
C ASN A 461 20.07 -2.67 -11.44
N GLN A 462 21.36 -2.87 -11.10
CA GLN A 462 22.49 -2.26 -11.81
C GLN A 462 22.60 -2.71 -13.29
N LYS A 463 21.79 -3.70 -13.71
CA LYS A 463 21.79 -4.26 -15.07
C LYS A 463 21.46 -3.27 -16.20
N GLN A 464 21.03 -2.04 -15.91
CA GLN A 464 20.84 -1.00 -16.95
C GLN A 464 22.08 -0.12 -17.21
N ASN A 465 23.11 -0.13 -16.35
CA ASN A 465 24.29 0.71 -16.55
C ASN A 465 25.45 0.02 -17.29
N ASP A 466 25.52 -1.31 -17.28
CA ASP A 466 26.64 -2.02 -17.95
C ASP A 466 26.51 -2.02 -19.47
N ASN A 467 25.29 -1.92 -20.02
CA ASN A 467 25.10 -1.84 -21.47
C ASN A 467 25.40 -0.46 -22.09
N ASN A 468 25.59 0.58 -21.28
CA ASN A 468 25.93 1.94 -21.76
C ASN A 468 27.41 2.29 -21.65
N ASN A 469 28.21 1.50 -20.93
CA ASN A 469 29.63 1.80 -20.70
C ASN A 469 30.60 1.27 -21.77
N ASN A 470 30.12 0.52 -22.77
CA ASN A 470 30.98 -0.01 -23.84
C ASN A 470 31.15 0.90 -25.06
N ASN A 471 30.61 2.13 -25.08
CA ASN A 471 30.63 2.97 -26.29
C ASN A 471 31.22 4.39 -26.18
N ASN A 472 31.84 4.78 -25.06
CA ASN A 472 32.47 6.10 -24.97
C ASN A 472 33.93 6.01 -24.50
N ASN A 473 34.78 5.52 -25.41
CA ASN A 473 36.20 5.80 -25.40
C ASN A 473 36.57 6.47 -26.72
N LYS A 474 36.45 7.80 -26.78
CA LYS A 474 37.34 8.68 -27.57
C LYS A 474 37.04 10.16 -27.33
N GLN A 475 38.15 10.88 -27.10
CA GLN A 475 38.41 12.30 -27.24
C GLN A 475 38.30 13.22 -26.01
N ASN A 476 39.51 13.50 -25.51
CA ASN A 476 39.93 14.52 -24.56
C ASN A 476 39.92 15.95 -25.14
N SER A 477 40.02 16.89 -24.19
CA SER A 477 40.67 18.21 -24.22
C SER A 477 40.01 19.36 -24.99
N ASN A 478 39.49 20.36 -24.26
CA ASN A 478 40.27 21.57 -23.96
C ASN A 478 39.59 22.50 -22.94
N SER A 479 40.44 23.26 -22.29
CA SER A 479 40.32 24.00 -21.03
C SER A 479 39.63 25.36 -21.09
N LEU A 480 39.10 25.77 -19.92
CA LEU A 480 39.04 27.13 -19.35
C LEU A 480 39.37 28.31 -20.28
N LEU A 481 38.41 29.20 -20.53
CA LEU A 481 38.56 30.67 -20.45
C LEU A 481 37.22 31.38 -20.73
N ALA A 482 37.09 32.58 -20.14
CA ALA A 482 36.04 33.59 -20.33
C ALA A 482 34.74 33.45 -19.51
N PHE A 483 34.90 33.60 -18.19
CA PHE A 483 33.93 34.33 -17.36
C PHE A 483 33.87 35.81 -17.79
N ASN A 484 32.70 36.43 -17.63
CA ASN A 484 32.33 37.84 -17.82
C ASN A 484 31.86 38.30 -19.22
N LYS A 485 30.53 38.26 -19.42
CA LYS A 485 29.73 39.46 -19.72
C LYS A 485 28.23 39.19 -19.47
N LEU A 486 27.72 39.79 -18.39
CA LEU A 486 26.32 39.81 -17.97
C LEU A 486 25.51 40.77 -18.85
N ALA A 487 24.49 40.24 -19.55
CA ALA A 487 23.18 40.90 -19.77
C ALA A 487 22.22 39.92 -20.50
N SER A 488 21.03 39.70 -19.93
CA SER A 488 19.92 38.83 -20.39
C SER A 488 19.95 37.33 -19.99
N VAL A 489 19.95 37.05 -18.69
CA VAL A 489 20.05 35.68 -18.13
C VAL A 489 18.69 34.99 -17.87
N ALA A 490 17.55 35.64 -18.06
CA ALA A 490 16.24 35.02 -17.74
C ALA A 490 15.74 33.98 -18.78
N GLY A 491 16.19 34.04 -20.04
CA GLY A 491 15.72 33.12 -21.10
C GLY A 491 16.63 31.92 -21.38
N LEU A 492 17.94 32.04 -21.18
CA LEU A 492 18.92 31.00 -21.53
C LEU A 492 19.17 29.98 -20.41
N VAL A 493 18.97 30.35 -19.15
CA VAL A 493 18.95 29.40 -18.02
C VAL A 493 17.77 28.43 -18.16
N PHE A 494 16.68 28.86 -18.77
CA PHE A 494 15.49 28.03 -19.04
C PHE A 494 15.78 26.92 -20.06
N ILE A 495 16.53 27.22 -21.13
CA ILE A 495 16.88 26.24 -22.18
C ILE A 495 18.06 25.35 -21.73
N GLY A 496 19.05 25.91 -21.01
CA GLY A 496 20.20 25.15 -20.51
C GLY A 496 19.83 24.12 -19.43
N SER A 497 18.88 24.45 -18.56
CA SER A 497 18.34 23.49 -17.59
C SER A 497 17.46 22.43 -18.25
N MET A 498 16.66 22.78 -19.27
CA MET A 498 15.96 21.78 -20.10
C MET A 498 16.92 20.81 -20.81
N TYR A 499 18.12 21.25 -21.22
CA TYR A 499 19.08 20.39 -21.93
C TYR A 499 19.70 19.31 -21.01
N TYR A 500 19.92 19.61 -19.73
CA TYR A 500 20.34 18.62 -18.73
C TYR A 500 19.19 17.67 -18.34
N PHE A 501 17.93 18.14 -18.36
CA PHE A 501 16.75 17.32 -18.08
C PHE A 501 16.23 16.50 -19.28
N LYS A 502 16.64 16.85 -20.51
CA LYS A 502 16.17 16.18 -21.75
C LYS A 502 16.58 14.70 -21.83
N LYS A 503 17.68 14.32 -21.17
CA LYS A 503 18.16 12.94 -21.16
C LYS A 503 17.34 12.03 -20.22
N ASP A 504 16.83 12.59 -19.12
CA ASP A 504 16.09 11.86 -18.08
C ASP A 504 14.55 12.01 -18.18
N LEU A 505 14.06 12.95 -19.02
CA LEU A 505 12.63 13.22 -19.24
C LEU A 505 12.24 13.19 -20.74
N GLN A 506 12.77 12.24 -21.51
CA GLN A 506 12.48 12.12 -22.95
C GLN A 506 10.98 12.06 -23.29
N PHE A 507 10.13 11.63 -22.34
CA PHE A 507 8.67 11.61 -22.48
C PHE A 507 8.01 13.01 -22.53
N LEU A 508 8.72 14.08 -22.12
CA LEU A 508 8.24 15.46 -22.28
C LEU A 508 8.49 16.01 -23.69
N SER A 509 9.34 15.39 -24.50
CA SER A 509 9.70 15.88 -25.85
C SER A 509 8.48 16.15 -26.76
N PRO A 510 7.47 15.26 -26.85
CA PRO A 510 6.27 15.53 -27.66
C PRO A 510 5.43 16.70 -27.13
N PHE A 511 5.40 16.87 -25.81
CA PHE A 511 4.64 17.93 -25.13
C PHE A 511 5.36 19.29 -25.22
N ILE A 512 6.68 19.31 -25.03
CA ILE A 512 7.54 20.48 -25.24
C ILE A 512 7.43 20.95 -26.69
N ASN A 513 7.48 20.04 -27.67
CA ASN A 513 7.27 20.40 -29.09
C ASN A 513 5.87 20.98 -29.36
N LYS A 514 4.86 20.59 -28.57
CA LYS A 514 3.49 21.10 -28.68
C LYS A 514 3.34 22.47 -28.02
N ILE A 515 4.02 22.70 -26.90
CA ILE A 515 4.14 24.00 -26.23
C ILE A 515 4.96 24.96 -27.10
N ASP A 516 6.08 24.53 -27.68
CA ASP A 516 6.89 25.35 -28.59
C ASP A 516 6.07 25.78 -29.81
N LYS A 517 5.21 24.91 -30.37
CA LYS A 517 4.27 25.30 -31.42
C LYS A 517 3.23 26.33 -30.94
N LEU A 518 2.67 26.17 -29.74
CA LEU A 518 1.71 27.12 -29.16
C LEU A 518 2.35 28.48 -28.81
N LEU A 519 3.58 28.47 -28.30
CA LEU A 519 4.38 29.65 -27.98
C LEU A 519 4.87 30.35 -29.25
N CYS A 520 5.26 29.63 -30.29
CA CYS A 520 5.56 30.21 -31.60
C CYS A 520 4.32 30.83 -32.27
N CYS A 521 3.13 30.22 -32.13
CA CYS A 521 1.88 30.81 -32.61
C CYS A 521 1.49 32.09 -31.84
N SER A 522 1.78 32.17 -30.54
CA SER A 522 1.53 33.38 -29.74
C SER A 522 2.59 34.47 -29.95
N TYR A 523 3.84 34.10 -30.30
CA TYR A 523 4.87 35.04 -30.73
C TYR A 523 4.54 35.71 -32.09
N PHE A 524 3.79 35.02 -32.96
CA PHE A 524 3.31 35.58 -34.23
C PHE A 524 2.16 36.58 -34.03
N LEU A 525 1.31 36.38 -33.01
CA LEU A 525 0.25 37.32 -32.63
C LEU A 525 0.78 38.58 -31.92
N PHE A 526 1.89 38.47 -31.19
CA PHE A 526 2.54 39.62 -30.54
C PHE A 526 3.34 40.53 -31.48
N LYS A 527 3.50 40.15 -32.76
CA LYS A 527 4.10 40.99 -33.81
C LYS A 527 3.07 41.67 -34.72
N LEU A 528 1.78 41.45 -34.47
CA LEU A 528 0.66 42.01 -35.23
C LEU A 528 -0.16 43.05 -34.43
N PHE A 529 0.36 43.53 -33.30
CA PHE A 529 -0.14 44.69 -32.56
C PHE A 529 0.96 45.72 -32.34
#